data_AF-A0A2G5VIG5-F1
#
_entry.id   AF-A0A2G5VIG5-F1
#
_cell.length_a   1.000
_cell.length_b   1.000
_cell.length_c   1.000
_cell.angle_alpha   90.00
_cell.angle_beta   90.00
_cell.angle_gamma   90.00
#
_symmetry.space_group_name_H-M   'P 1'
#
loop_
_entity.id
_entity.type
_entity.pdbx_description
1 polymer ?
#
loop_
_entity_poly.entity_id
_entity_poly.type
_entity_poly.pdbx_seq_one_letter_code
_entity_poly.pdbx_strand_id
1 'polypeptide(L)'
;MGSKPLLFCDTKTVLTYMEPNFRFNLALKIPSIRKAEKAAPLHINRLKLEENRFIVNETEYTIRVYQECQAKTKAFGGDGEVEYDLDDDGYEMDYDENIQPGDMVLAESRTRRRPKLRKFEYECSRDRCNHYIRLYESGSMHQFPYAHMKIYQLMKRLLTIFFGNRNGEWTVNNMILEDRVLRWPEDTRKPSVENIEIGSYSPFKLNAVQSLIDSSIPLASIKMGFSVHHLSDHPLLKNAEHLIIPSYPAYRSLPDLFSLQIQKMSITTGIQVHHHEILISKLMEKPRPIGVRYSFLTYAKEDLSTLDIPDVLEISTDYVQLAMGSEAVVVVQYTEDDRRTWLNMEVVARKI
;
A
#
# COMPACT_ATOMS: atom_id res chain seq x y z
N MET A 1 -39.11 22.50 -23.79
CA MET A 1 -37.93 22.21 -24.63
C MET A 1 -37.46 20.81 -24.29
N GLY A 2 -37.50 19.87 -25.22
CA GLY A 2 -37.00 18.51 -24.96
C GLY A 2 -35.47 18.54 -24.92
N SER A 3 -34.87 18.20 -23.78
CA SER A 3 -33.43 18.01 -23.68
C SER A 3 -33.03 16.84 -24.59
N LYS A 4 -32.21 17.10 -25.62
CA LYS A 4 -31.62 16.03 -26.41
C LYS A 4 -30.62 15.29 -25.50
N PRO A 5 -30.74 13.97 -25.31
CA PRO A 5 -29.75 13.21 -24.57
C PRO A 5 -28.40 13.32 -25.27
N LEU A 6 -27.33 13.53 -24.51
CA LEU A 6 -25.96 13.56 -25.03
C LEU A 6 -25.65 12.22 -25.71
N LEU A 7 -24.94 12.28 -26.84
CA LEU A 7 -24.45 11.07 -27.49
C LEU A 7 -23.39 10.41 -26.60
N PHE A 8 -23.20 9.10 -26.79
CA PHE A 8 -22.24 8.32 -26.01
C PHE A 8 -20.81 8.91 -26.09
N CYS A 9 -20.36 9.28 -27.28
CA CYS A 9 -19.02 9.84 -27.49
C CYS A 9 -18.83 11.19 -26.80
N ASP A 10 -19.84 12.06 -26.84
CA ASP A 10 -19.80 13.36 -26.16
C ASP A 10 -19.74 13.18 -24.65
N THR A 11 -20.57 12.26 -24.13
CA THR A 11 -20.61 11.92 -22.70
C THR A 11 -19.26 11.36 -22.22
N LYS A 12 -18.69 10.41 -22.95
CA LYS A 12 -17.36 9.85 -22.65
C LYS A 12 -16.29 10.94 -22.64
N THR A 13 -16.30 11.84 -23.62
CA THR A 13 -15.31 12.92 -23.74
C THR A 13 -15.37 13.86 -22.55
N VAL A 14 -16.58 14.30 -22.18
CA VAL A 14 -16.79 15.17 -21.01
C VAL A 14 -16.31 14.48 -19.72
N LEU A 15 -16.63 13.19 -19.54
CA LEU A 15 -16.23 12.43 -18.35
C LEU A 15 -14.72 12.26 -18.19
N THR A 16 -13.95 12.25 -19.29
CA THR A 16 -12.48 12.19 -19.25
C THR A 16 -11.88 13.38 -18.49
N TYR A 17 -12.47 14.57 -18.63
CA TYR A 17 -11.97 15.81 -18.03
C TYR A 17 -12.55 16.10 -16.63
N MET A 18 -13.46 15.26 -16.13
CA MET A 18 -14.04 15.43 -14.79
C MET A 18 -13.11 14.88 -13.71
N GLU A 19 -13.18 15.43 -12.50
CA GLU A 19 -12.51 14.85 -11.33
C GLU A 19 -13.08 13.44 -11.04
N PRO A 20 -12.26 12.42 -10.76
CA PRO A 20 -12.68 11.02 -10.52
C PRO A 20 -13.89 10.80 -9.60
N ASN A 21 -13.89 11.39 -8.40
CA ASN A 21 -14.96 11.21 -7.42
C ASN A 21 -16.27 11.83 -7.89
N PHE A 22 -16.21 12.95 -8.60
CA PHE A 22 -17.40 13.54 -9.22
C PHE A 22 -18.05 12.59 -10.24
N ARG A 23 -17.25 11.92 -11.08
CA ARG A 23 -17.76 10.93 -12.06
C ARG A 23 -18.39 9.73 -11.36
N PHE A 24 -17.76 9.23 -10.30
CA PHE A 24 -18.29 8.11 -9.51
C PHE A 24 -19.63 8.46 -8.88
N ASN A 25 -19.76 9.66 -8.32
CA ASN A 25 -21.01 10.17 -7.77
C ASN A 25 -22.11 10.33 -8.83
N LEU A 26 -21.77 10.83 -10.02
CA LEU A 26 -22.71 10.87 -11.13
C LEU A 26 -23.15 9.45 -11.54
N ALA A 27 -22.22 8.51 -11.64
CA ALA A 27 -22.51 7.12 -12.02
C ALA A 27 -23.34 6.36 -10.96
N LEU A 28 -23.19 6.73 -9.68
CA LEU A 28 -24.03 6.25 -8.59
C LEU A 28 -25.47 6.73 -8.75
N LYS A 29 -25.67 8.02 -9.01
CA LYS A 29 -26.99 8.67 -9.10
C LYS A 29 -27.70 8.45 -10.45
N ILE A 30 -26.94 8.28 -11.53
CA ILE A 30 -27.43 8.21 -12.91
C ILE A 30 -26.88 6.94 -13.58
N PRO A 31 -27.58 5.80 -13.47
CA PRO A 31 -27.08 4.53 -14.00
C PRO A 31 -26.81 4.53 -15.51
N SER A 32 -27.52 5.35 -16.29
CA SER A 32 -27.39 5.42 -17.75
C SER A 32 -26.02 5.93 -18.23
N ILE A 33 -25.28 6.68 -17.42
CA ILE A 33 -23.94 7.18 -17.80
C ILE A 33 -22.80 6.20 -17.51
N ARG A 34 -23.06 5.13 -16.75
CA ARG A 34 -22.02 4.18 -16.30
C ARG A 34 -21.20 3.63 -17.47
N LYS A 35 -21.86 3.25 -18.55
CA LYS A 35 -21.16 2.70 -19.73
C LYS A 35 -20.15 3.69 -20.33
N ALA A 36 -20.49 4.98 -20.38
CA ALA A 36 -19.60 6.01 -20.88
C ALA A 36 -18.48 6.32 -19.87
N GLU A 37 -18.79 6.34 -18.58
CA GLU A 37 -17.82 6.56 -17.48
C GLU A 37 -16.75 5.46 -17.46
N LYS A 38 -17.15 4.20 -17.61
CA LYS A 38 -16.23 3.05 -17.64
C LYS A 38 -15.32 3.03 -18.86
N ALA A 39 -15.76 3.65 -19.96
CA ALA A 39 -15.01 3.80 -21.20
C ALA A 39 -14.10 5.03 -21.23
N ALA A 40 -14.34 6.02 -20.37
CA ALA A 40 -13.48 7.18 -20.22
C ALA A 40 -12.15 6.79 -19.52
N PRO A 41 -11.01 7.37 -19.91
CA PRO A 41 -9.77 7.25 -19.15
C PRO A 41 -9.93 7.69 -17.69
N LEU A 42 -9.35 6.95 -16.76
CA LEU A 42 -9.35 7.24 -15.33
C LEU A 42 -7.91 7.35 -14.82
N HIS A 43 -7.56 8.54 -14.36
CA HIS A 43 -6.26 8.80 -13.75
C HIS A 43 -6.49 9.15 -12.28
N ILE A 44 -5.85 8.40 -11.38
CA ILE A 44 -5.94 8.60 -9.93
C ILE A 44 -4.54 8.93 -9.41
N ASN A 45 -4.39 10.04 -8.70
CA ASN A 45 -3.12 10.40 -8.09
C ASN A 45 -2.82 9.55 -6.85
N ARG A 46 -3.85 9.26 -6.05
CA ARG A 46 -3.72 8.47 -4.82
C ARG A 46 -4.90 7.53 -4.64
N LEU A 47 -4.64 6.24 -4.52
CA LEU A 47 -5.62 5.23 -4.15
C LEU A 47 -5.16 4.56 -2.85
N LYS A 48 -5.89 4.75 -1.76
CA LYS A 48 -5.64 4.05 -0.49
C LYS A 48 -6.79 3.12 -0.18
N LEU A 49 -6.49 1.86 0.12
CA LEU A 49 -7.48 0.81 0.41
C LEU A 49 -7.20 0.23 1.80
N GLU A 50 -8.20 0.34 2.68
CA GLU A 50 -8.21 -0.16 4.06
C GLU A 50 -9.51 -0.97 4.29
N GLU A 51 -9.60 -1.66 5.43
CA GLU A 51 -10.69 -2.60 5.73
C GLU A 51 -12.10 -1.94 5.68
N ASN A 52 -12.26 -0.76 6.27
CA ASN A 52 -13.55 -0.06 6.38
C ASN A 52 -13.58 1.30 5.67
N ARG A 53 -12.48 1.72 5.03
CA ARG A 53 -12.42 2.97 4.29
C ARG A 53 -11.52 2.90 3.07
N PHE A 54 -11.73 3.82 2.14
CA PHE A 54 -10.82 4.01 1.02
C PHE A 54 -10.72 5.47 0.63
N ILE A 55 -9.63 5.83 -0.04
CA ILE A 55 -9.36 7.19 -0.49
C ILE A 55 -9.07 7.17 -1.98
N VAL A 56 -9.75 8.05 -2.72
CA VAL A 56 -9.43 8.36 -4.12
C VAL A 56 -9.05 9.83 -4.21
N ASN A 57 -7.81 10.09 -4.59
CA ASN A 57 -7.17 11.39 -4.54
C ASN A 57 -7.22 11.97 -3.10
N GLU A 58 -8.08 12.96 -2.89
CA GLU A 58 -8.29 13.66 -1.62
C GLU A 58 -9.64 13.30 -0.98
N THR A 59 -10.49 12.54 -1.68
CA THR A 59 -11.81 12.16 -1.17
C THR A 59 -11.72 10.84 -0.40
N GLU A 60 -12.04 10.91 0.88
CA GLU A 60 -12.13 9.76 1.78
C GLU A 60 -13.59 9.26 1.86
N TYR A 61 -13.74 7.95 1.73
CA TYR A 61 -14.98 7.20 1.89
C TYR A 61 -14.83 6.28 3.10
N THR A 62 -15.51 6.61 4.20
CA THR A 62 -15.42 5.83 5.45
C THR A 62 -16.74 5.17 5.77
N ILE A 63 -16.71 3.86 6.02
CA ILE A 63 -17.88 3.07 6.36
C ILE A 63 -17.79 2.67 7.83
N ARG A 64 -18.90 2.87 8.56
CA ARG A 64 -19.03 2.53 9.98
C ARG A 64 -20.35 1.86 10.27
N VAL A 65 -20.39 1.03 11.31
CA VAL A 65 -21.63 0.52 11.88
C VAL A 65 -22.05 1.46 13.00
N TYR A 66 -23.23 2.04 12.89
CA TYR A 66 -23.86 2.79 13.96
C TYR A 66 -24.80 1.87 14.75
N GLN A 67 -24.52 1.74 16.04
CA GLN A 67 -25.28 0.94 16.99
C GLN A 67 -26.18 1.86 17.82
N GLU A 68 -27.46 1.95 17.45
CA GLU A 68 -28.40 2.89 18.05
C GLU A 68 -28.52 2.71 19.57
N CYS A 69 -28.41 1.48 20.04
CA CYS A 69 -28.55 1.16 21.44
C CYS A 69 -27.33 1.58 22.29
N GLN A 70 -26.11 1.50 21.75
CA GLN A 70 -24.90 1.99 22.44
C GLN A 70 -24.86 3.52 22.49
N ALA A 71 -25.30 4.19 21.42
CA ALA A 71 -25.43 5.65 21.40
C ALA A 71 -26.36 6.16 22.50
N LYS A 72 -27.43 5.41 22.82
CA LYS A 72 -28.40 5.76 23.88
C LYS A 72 -27.83 5.60 25.28
N THR A 73 -27.05 4.56 25.53
CA THR A 73 -26.49 4.30 26.86
C THR A 73 -25.25 5.16 27.15
N LYS A 74 -24.61 5.72 26.12
CA LYS A 74 -23.27 6.34 26.21
C LYS A 74 -22.25 5.43 26.92
N ALA A 75 -22.52 4.13 26.97
CA ALA A 75 -21.61 3.18 27.56
C ALA A 75 -20.28 3.32 26.81
N PHE A 76 -19.18 3.51 27.55
CA PHE A 76 -17.83 3.76 27.03
C PHE A 76 -17.57 5.13 26.39
N GLY A 77 -18.47 6.12 26.52
CA GLY A 77 -18.22 7.49 26.06
C GLY A 77 -18.16 7.67 24.55
N GLY A 78 -18.52 6.63 23.78
CA GLY A 78 -18.60 6.67 22.32
C GLY A 78 -19.93 7.24 21.80
N ASP A 79 -19.93 7.61 20.53
CA ASP A 79 -21.10 8.04 19.75
C ASP A 79 -21.95 6.86 19.23
N GLY A 80 -21.59 5.63 19.60
CA GLY A 80 -22.21 4.38 19.15
C GLY A 80 -21.72 3.92 17.78
N GLU A 81 -20.66 4.50 17.23
CA GLU A 81 -20.06 4.04 15.97
C GLU A 81 -18.89 3.09 16.19
N VAL A 82 -18.84 2.04 15.38
CA VAL A 82 -17.74 1.08 15.33
C VAL A 82 -17.29 0.85 13.89
N GLU A 83 -16.05 0.41 13.73
CA GLU A 83 -15.38 0.24 12.44
C GLU A 83 -15.37 -1.22 11.96
N TYR A 84 -16.15 -2.08 12.61
CA TYR A 84 -16.23 -3.52 12.35
C TYR A 84 -17.68 -4.01 12.29
N ASP A 85 -17.90 -5.08 11.53
CA ASP A 85 -19.17 -5.78 11.52
C ASP A 85 -19.30 -6.73 12.71
N LEU A 86 -20.54 -6.97 13.13
CA LEU A 86 -20.93 -8.00 14.07
C LEU A 86 -21.64 -9.17 13.38
N ASP A 87 -21.34 -10.39 13.81
CA ASP A 87 -22.05 -11.62 13.47
C ASP A 87 -23.41 -11.72 14.17
N ASP A 88 -24.16 -12.78 13.88
CA ASP A 88 -25.49 -13.01 14.44
C ASP A 88 -25.47 -13.25 15.96
N ASP A 89 -24.33 -13.63 16.51
CA ASP A 89 -24.09 -13.85 17.93
C ASP A 89 -23.56 -12.60 18.66
N GLY A 90 -23.33 -11.50 17.92
CA GLY A 90 -22.86 -10.21 18.43
C GLY A 90 -21.34 -10.11 18.61
N TYR A 91 -20.56 -11.03 18.04
CA TYR A 91 -19.10 -10.94 17.98
C TYR A 91 -18.66 -10.19 16.74
N GLU A 92 -17.51 -9.52 16.84
CA GLU A 92 -16.85 -8.95 15.67
C GLU A 92 -16.59 -10.02 14.60
N MET A 93 -16.97 -9.73 13.36
CA MET A 93 -16.79 -10.64 12.23
C MET A 93 -15.33 -10.70 11.81
N ASP A 94 -14.83 -11.90 11.54
CA ASP A 94 -13.55 -12.07 10.87
C ASP A 94 -13.75 -11.94 9.34
N TYR A 95 -13.21 -10.88 8.76
CA TYR A 95 -13.26 -10.63 7.33
C TYR A 95 -12.50 -11.67 6.50
N ASP A 96 -11.52 -12.35 7.09
CA ASP A 96 -10.75 -13.42 6.44
C ASP A 96 -11.61 -14.68 6.21
N GLU A 97 -12.67 -14.87 6.99
CA GLU A 97 -13.61 -15.99 6.86
C GLU A 97 -14.79 -15.66 5.91
N ASN A 98 -14.93 -14.40 5.50
CA ASN A 98 -16.04 -13.89 4.71
C ASN A 98 -15.58 -13.40 3.32
N ILE A 99 -14.84 -14.26 2.61
CA ILE A 99 -14.30 -13.98 1.28
C ILE A 99 -15.41 -14.08 0.23
N GLN A 100 -15.58 -13.04 -0.58
CA GLN A 100 -16.48 -13.02 -1.73
C GLN A 100 -15.71 -13.30 -3.03
N PRO A 101 -16.39 -13.79 -4.09
CA PRO A 101 -15.76 -13.92 -5.40
C PRO A 101 -15.07 -12.61 -5.84
N GLY A 102 -13.83 -12.72 -6.32
CA GLY A 102 -12.97 -11.59 -6.69
C GLY A 102 -12.23 -10.88 -5.56
N ASP A 103 -12.51 -11.19 -4.29
CA ASP A 103 -11.71 -10.67 -3.18
C ASP A 103 -10.29 -11.23 -3.20
N MET A 104 -9.32 -10.43 -2.73
CA MET A 104 -7.91 -10.83 -2.69
C MET A 104 -7.40 -10.80 -1.25
N VAL A 105 -6.92 -11.94 -0.78
CA VAL A 105 -6.32 -12.06 0.55
C VAL A 105 -4.90 -11.51 0.51
N LEU A 106 -4.66 -10.44 1.25
CA LEU A 106 -3.39 -9.71 1.37
C LEU A 106 -2.63 -10.07 2.65
N ALA A 107 -3.21 -10.76 3.63
CA ALA A 107 -2.50 -11.14 4.85
C ALA A 107 -2.57 -12.66 5.08
N GLU A 108 -1.55 -13.23 5.71
CA GLU A 108 -1.69 -14.59 6.25
C GLU A 108 -2.78 -14.57 7.32
N SER A 109 -3.79 -15.44 7.15
CA SER A 109 -4.77 -15.71 8.20
C SER A 109 -4.00 -16.07 9.46
N ARG A 110 -4.34 -15.43 10.59
CA ARG A 110 -3.77 -15.77 11.89
C ARG A 110 -4.23 -17.17 12.28
N THR A 111 -3.58 -18.20 11.74
CA THR A 111 -3.76 -19.55 12.23
C THR A 111 -3.18 -19.61 13.64
N ARG A 112 -4.10 -19.71 14.61
CA ARG A 112 -4.00 -20.30 15.96
C ARG A 112 -4.40 -19.34 17.08
N ARG A 113 -5.45 -19.80 17.77
CA ARG A 113 -6.15 -19.27 18.94
C ARG A 113 -7.03 -18.08 18.61
N ARG A 114 -8.35 -18.31 18.57
CA ARG A 114 -9.37 -17.30 18.89
C ARG A 114 -8.85 -16.47 20.07
N PRO A 115 -8.30 -15.26 19.89
CA PRO A 115 -8.26 -14.34 21.01
C PRO A 115 -9.73 -13.98 21.14
N LYS A 116 -10.46 -14.63 22.08
CA LYS A 116 -11.92 -14.46 22.27
C LYS A 116 -12.36 -13.14 21.65
N LEU A 117 -12.92 -13.17 20.42
CA LEU A 117 -13.41 -11.95 19.77
C LEU A 117 -14.22 -11.25 20.84
N ARG A 118 -13.93 -9.98 21.10
CA ARG A 118 -14.45 -9.29 22.28
C ARG A 118 -15.95 -9.51 22.29
N LYS A 119 -16.42 -10.36 23.21
CA LYS A 119 -17.84 -10.46 23.49
C LYS A 119 -18.13 -9.16 24.19
N PHE A 120 -18.60 -8.18 23.43
CA PHE A 120 -19.18 -7.01 24.06
C PHE A 120 -20.40 -7.55 24.78
N GLU A 121 -20.33 -7.64 26.11
CA GLU A 121 -21.51 -7.81 26.94
C GLU A 121 -22.32 -6.54 26.77
N TYR A 122 -23.11 -6.50 25.69
CA TYR A 122 -24.04 -5.42 25.46
C TYR A 122 -25.02 -5.42 26.63
N GLU A 123 -25.07 -4.35 27.41
CA GLU A 123 -26.18 -4.07 28.33
C GLU A 123 -27.51 -3.83 27.58
N CYS A 124 -27.54 -4.06 26.27
CA CYS A 124 -28.76 -4.07 25.48
C CYS A 124 -29.37 -5.46 25.55
N SER A 125 -30.47 -5.56 26.30
CA SER A 125 -31.36 -6.72 26.30
C SER A 125 -31.58 -7.15 24.84
N ARG A 126 -31.40 -8.45 24.57
CA ARG A 126 -31.32 -9.11 23.25
C ARG A 126 -32.42 -8.80 22.23
N ASP A 127 -33.42 -7.98 22.57
CA ASP A 127 -34.69 -7.92 21.87
C ASP A 127 -34.93 -6.72 20.96
N ARG A 128 -34.00 -5.76 20.76
CA ARG A 128 -34.12 -4.69 19.72
C ARG A 128 -32.97 -3.67 19.68
N CYS A 129 -31.75 -4.05 19.28
CA CYS A 129 -30.77 -3.05 18.84
C CYS A 129 -30.85 -2.88 17.32
N ASN A 130 -31.27 -1.70 16.85
CA ASN A 130 -31.16 -1.38 15.43
C ASN A 130 -29.72 -0.97 15.14
N HIS A 131 -29.11 -1.67 14.18
CA HIS A 131 -27.82 -1.30 13.61
C HIS A 131 -28.04 -0.66 12.24
N TYR A 132 -27.16 0.26 11.89
CA TYR A 132 -27.15 0.91 10.59
C TYR A 132 -25.73 0.96 10.03
N ILE A 133 -25.59 0.86 8.71
CA ILE A 133 -24.35 1.22 8.04
C ILE A 133 -24.38 2.71 7.73
N ARG A 134 -23.31 3.42 8.07
CA ARG A 134 -23.11 4.82 7.69
C ARG A 134 -21.91 4.93 6.77
N LEU A 135 -22.13 5.55 5.62
CA LEU A 135 -21.09 5.96 4.69
C LEU A 135 -20.86 7.46 4.85
N TYR A 136 -19.62 7.82 5.14
CA TYR A 136 -19.14 9.19 5.21
C TYR A 136 -18.37 9.52 3.94
N GLU A 137 -18.73 10.61 3.28
CA GLU A 137 -18.05 11.15 2.10
C GLU A 137 -18.03 12.68 2.17
N SER A 138 -16.84 13.29 2.21
CA SER A 138 -16.68 14.76 2.15
C SER A 138 -17.60 15.54 3.12
N GLY A 139 -17.75 15.03 4.36
CA GLY A 139 -18.62 15.61 5.39
C GLY A 139 -20.11 15.31 5.25
N SER A 140 -20.54 14.62 4.20
CA SER A 140 -21.89 14.07 4.07
C SER A 140 -21.97 12.69 4.71
N MET A 141 -23.13 12.34 5.25
CA MET A 141 -23.41 11.03 5.83
C MET A 141 -24.64 10.41 5.17
N HIS A 142 -24.50 9.15 4.74
CA HIS A 142 -25.57 8.34 4.19
C HIS A 142 -25.79 7.11 5.07
N GLN A 143 -27.02 6.89 5.50
CA GLN A 143 -27.38 5.78 6.38
C GLN A 143 -28.17 4.69 5.63
N PHE A 144 -27.79 3.44 5.84
CA PHE A 144 -28.39 2.25 5.22
C PHE A 144 -28.79 1.21 6.30
N PRO A 145 -29.80 0.37 6.02
CA PRO A 145 -30.14 -0.74 6.92
C PRO A 145 -28.99 -1.76 7.03
N TYR A 146 -28.66 -2.18 8.26
CA TYR A 146 -27.59 -3.17 8.50
C TYR A 146 -28.00 -4.62 8.23
N ALA A 147 -29.30 -4.94 8.26
CA ALA A 147 -29.81 -6.31 8.16
C ALA A 147 -29.35 -7.07 6.91
N HIS A 148 -29.10 -6.36 5.82
CA HIS A 148 -28.67 -6.93 4.53
C HIS A 148 -27.43 -6.22 3.96
N MET A 149 -26.70 -5.49 4.80
CA MET A 149 -25.54 -4.73 4.37
C MET A 149 -24.53 -4.65 5.51
N LYS A 150 -23.41 -5.33 5.31
CA LYS A 150 -22.21 -5.26 6.15
C LYS A 150 -21.19 -4.29 5.55
N ILE A 151 -20.20 -3.85 6.31
CA ILE A 151 -19.13 -2.96 5.84
C ILE A 151 -18.47 -3.54 4.59
N TYR A 152 -18.04 -4.80 4.65
CA TYR A 152 -17.33 -5.43 3.53
C TYR A 152 -18.19 -5.55 2.26
N GLN A 153 -19.51 -5.74 2.41
CA GLN A 153 -20.44 -5.81 1.28
C GLN A 153 -20.62 -4.43 0.63
N LEU A 154 -20.75 -3.37 1.44
CA LEU A 154 -20.83 -2.02 0.92
C LEU A 154 -19.50 -1.60 0.26
N MET A 155 -18.37 -1.95 0.87
CA MET A 155 -17.04 -1.72 0.31
C MET A 155 -16.90 -2.36 -1.08
N LYS A 156 -17.18 -3.67 -1.18
CA LYS A 156 -17.18 -4.40 -2.45
C LYS A 156 -18.07 -3.74 -3.50
N ARG A 157 -19.27 -3.33 -3.09
CA ARG A 157 -20.23 -2.67 -3.99
C ARG A 157 -19.71 -1.33 -4.49
N LEU A 158 -19.13 -0.49 -3.63
CA LEU A 158 -18.56 0.80 -4.01
C LEU A 158 -17.36 0.61 -4.95
N LEU A 159 -16.39 -0.24 -4.60
CA LEU A 159 -15.23 -0.53 -5.44
C LEU A 159 -15.64 -1.14 -6.78
N THR A 160 -16.67 -1.99 -6.83
CA THR A 160 -17.23 -2.51 -8.09
C THR A 160 -17.87 -1.40 -8.93
N ILE A 161 -18.59 -0.47 -8.30
CA ILE A 161 -19.16 0.67 -9.02
C ILE A 161 -18.08 1.63 -9.50
N PHE A 162 -16.98 1.81 -8.78
CA PHE A 162 -15.92 2.78 -9.13
C PHE A 162 -14.97 2.18 -10.17
N PHE A 163 -14.54 0.94 -9.95
CA PHE A 163 -13.45 0.32 -10.70
C PHE A 163 -13.86 -0.93 -11.49
N GLY A 164 -14.99 -1.56 -11.20
CA GLY A 164 -15.45 -2.74 -11.95
C GLY A 164 -15.86 -2.42 -13.39
N ASN A 165 -15.73 -3.39 -14.29
CA ASN A 165 -16.13 -3.33 -15.71
C ASN A 165 -15.52 -2.17 -16.51
N ARG A 166 -14.34 -1.68 -16.12
CA ARG A 166 -13.64 -0.63 -16.87
C ARG A 166 -13.01 -1.20 -18.13
N ASN A 167 -13.22 -0.51 -19.25
CA ASN A 167 -12.56 -0.79 -20.54
C ASN A 167 -11.72 0.39 -21.04
N GLY A 168 -11.88 1.58 -20.45
CA GLY A 168 -10.97 2.71 -20.65
C GLY A 168 -9.58 2.47 -20.06
N GLU A 169 -8.66 3.39 -20.34
CA GLU A 169 -7.37 3.46 -19.65
C GLU A 169 -7.58 3.70 -18.15
N TRP A 170 -6.73 3.10 -17.32
CA TRP A 170 -6.76 3.27 -15.88
C TRP A 170 -5.34 3.31 -15.33
N THR A 171 -4.96 4.47 -14.78
CA THR A 171 -3.65 4.67 -14.14
C THR A 171 -3.80 5.13 -12.70
N VAL A 172 -2.86 4.72 -11.86
CA VAL A 172 -2.76 5.10 -10.44
C VAL A 172 -1.32 5.49 -10.13
N ASN A 173 -1.08 6.75 -9.74
CA ASN A 173 0.28 7.21 -9.45
C ASN A 173 0.79 6.62 -8.11
N ASN A 174 -0.06 6.62 -7.08
CA ASN A 174 0.29 6.08 -5.76
C ASN A 174 -0.81 5.15 -5.25
N MET A 175 -0.51 3.87 -5.10
CA MET A 175 -1.42 2.87 -4.57
C MET A 175 -0.95 2.41 -3.19
N ILE A 176 -1.81 2.48 -2.19
CA ILE A 176 -1.50 2.08 -0.80
C ILE A 176 -2.49 0.99 -0.38
N LEU A 177 -1.95 -0.18 0.00
CA LEU A 177 -2.71 -1.37 0.37
C LEU A 177 -2.44 -1.73 1.83
N GLU A 178 -3.36 -1.33 2.70
CA GLU A 178 -3.32 -1.63 4.14
C GLU A 178 -4.34 -2.70 4.54
N ASP A 179 -5.31 -2.99 3.69
CA ASP A 179 -6.33 -4.03 3.87
C ASP A 179 -5.73 -5.44 3.99
N ARG A 180 -6.40 -6.32 4.75
CA ARG A 180 -6.12 -7.76 4.80
C ARG A 180 -6.88 -8.54 3.74
N VAL A 181 -8.09 -8.10 3.40
CA VAL A 181 -8.95 -8.72 2.39
C VAL A 181 -9.44 -7.63 1.47
N LEU A 182 -8.72 -7.43 0.38
CA LEU A 182 -9.07 -6.43 -0.61
C LEU A 182 -10.36 -6.81 -1.32
N ARG A 183 -11.40 -5.99 -1.15
CA ARG A 183 -12.73 -6.17 -1.78
C ARG A 183 -12.74 -5.76 -3.26
N TRP A 184 -11.84 -6.34 -4.04
CA TRP A 184 -11.57 -5.95 -5.43
C TRP A 184 -12.65 -6.41 -6.41
N PRO A 185 -12.97 -5.67 -7.49
CA PRO A 185 -13.94 -6.13 -8.48
C PRO A 185 -13.45 -7.35 -9.28
N GLU A 186 -14.34 -8.29 -9.62
CA GLU A 186 -14.02 -9.51 -10.40
C GLU A 186 -13.59 -9.18 -11.84
N ASP A 187 -14.49 -8.54 -12.60
CA ASP A 187 -14.27 -8.24 -14.01
C ASP A 187 -13.77 -6.80 -14.18
N THR A 188 -12.48 -6.59 -14.00
CA THR A 188 -11.88 -5.29 -14.29
C THR A 188 -10.52 -5.36 -14.98
N ARG A 189 -10.27 -4.35 -15.81
CA ARG A 189 -8.94 -4.11 -16.36
C ARG A 189 -7.97 -3.83 -15.23
N LYS A 190 -6.77 -4.39 -15.28
CA LYS A 190 -5.72 -4.09 -14.31
C LYS A 190 -5.20 -2.66 -14.50
N PRO A 191 -5.07 -1.86 -13.44
CA PRO A 191 -4.50 -0.52 -13.53
C PRO A 191 -3.00 -0.59 -13.83
N SER A 192 -2.51 0.38 -14.59
CA SER A 192 -1.09 0.73 -14.57
C SER A 192 -0.81 1.51 -13.28
N VAL A 193 0.17 1.05 -12.50
CA VAL A 193 0.51 1.65 -11.20
C VAL A 193 1.97 2.09 -11.24
N GLU A 194 2.25 3.30 -10.76
CA GLU A 194 3.61 3.84 -10.75
C GLU A 194 4.31 3.54 -9.42
N ASN A 195 3.67 3.85 -8.28
CA ASN A 195 4.22 3.64 -6.94
C ASN A 195 3.26 2.81 -6.10
N ILE A 196 3.79 1.83 -5.35
CA ILE A 196 2.98 1.02 -4.43
C ILE A 196 3.54 0.96 -3.01
N GLU A 197 2.67 1.05 -2.00
CA GLU A 197 2.97 0.80 -0.60
C GLU A 197 2.12 -0.35 -0.07
N ILE A 198 2.75 -1.38 0.49
CA ILE A 198 2.07 -2.62 0.92
C ILE A 198 2.11 -2.87 2.44
N GLY A 199 2.63 -1.91 3.21
CA GLY A 199 2.91 -2.10 4.63
C GLY A 199 4.01 -3.14 4.85
N SER A 200 3.80 -4.11 5.75
CA SER A 200 4.78 -5.18 6.01
C SER A 200 4.92 -6.16 4.84
N TYR A 201 6.16 -6.52 4.50
CA TYR A 201 6.50 -7.53 3.51
C TYR A 201 5.82 -8.86 3.80
N SER A 202 5.22 -9.45 2.78
CA SER A 202 4.78 -10.84 2.78
C SER A 202 4.79 -11.35 1.34
N PRO A 203 5.26 -12.59 1.08
CA PRO A 203 5.16 -13.20 -0.23
C PRO A 203 3.71 -13.21 -0.78
N PHE A 204 2.73 -13.39 0.11
CA PHE A 204 1.30 -13.38 -0.24
C PHE A 204 0.85 -12.01 -0.77
N LYS A 205 1.28 -10.91 -0.12
CA LYS A 205 0.99 -9.55 -0.59
C LYS A 205 1.58 -9.29 -1.97
N LEU A 206 2.82 -9.70 -2.21
CA LEU A 206 3.45 -9.46 -3.50
C LEU A 206 2.77 -10.23 -4.64
N ASN A 207 2.34 -11.47 -4.39
CA ASN A 207 1.55 -12.26 -5.34
C ASN A 207 0.18 -11.62 -5.63
N ALA A 208 -0.51 -11.15 -4.58
CA ALA A 208 -1.78 -10.46 -4.72
C ALA A 208 -1.63 -9.14 -5.51
N VAL A 209 -0.59 -8.35 -5.23
CA VAL A 209 -0.31 -7.13 -6.00
C VAL A 209 0.01 -7.45 -7.45
N GLN A 210 0.83 -8.46 -7.72
CA GLN A 210 1.18 -8.84 -9.09
C GLN A 210 -0.04 -9.26 -9.91
N SER A 211 -1.06 -9.83 -9.26
CA SER A 211 -2.32 -10.17 -9.91
C SER A 211 -3.27 -8.97 -10.05
N LEU A 212 -3.19 -8.00 -9.14
CA LEU A 212 -3.99 -6.77 -9.10
C LEU A 212 -3.67 -5.79 -10.23
N ILE A 213 -2.38 -5.57 -10.51
CA ILE A 213 -1.90 -4.50 -11.39
C ILE A 213 -1.42 -5.02 -12.75
N ASP A 214 -1.27 -4.12 -13.72
CA ASP A 214 -0.60 -4.43 -14.99
C ASP A 214 0.92 -4.58 -14.75
N SER A 215 1.34 -5.79 -14.39
CA SER A 215 2.74 -6.14 -14.09
C SER A 215 3.66 -6.16 -15.32
N SER A 216 3.14 -5.86 -16.52
CA SER A 216 3.97 -5.64 -17.71
C SER A 216 4.68 -4.28 -17.70
N ILE A 217 4.19 -3.34 -16.88
CA ILE A 217 4.77 -2.01 -16.71
C ILE A 217 5.63 -2.02 -15.43
N PRO A 218 6.93 -1.64 -15.51
CA PRO A 218 7.77 -1.51 -14.34
C PRO A 218 7.22 -0.49 -13.33
N LEU A 219 7.36 -0.81 -12.05
CA LEU A 219 7.03 0.13 -10.97
C LEU A 219 8.17 1.14 -10.80
N ALA A 220 7.86 2.42 -10.67
CA ALA A 220 8.86 3.42 -10.26
C ALA A 220 9.33 3.15 -8.82
N SER A 221 8.41 2.78 -7.93
CA SER A 221 8.80 2.36 -6.59
C SER A 221 7.86 1.36 -5.92
N ILE A 222 8.44 0.54 -5.05
CA ILE A 222 7.72 -0.31 -4.10
C ILE A 222 8.20 0.01 -2.68
N LYS A 223 7.25 0.31 -1.80
CA LYS A 223 7.50 0.61 -0.39
C LYS A 223 6.95 -0.50 0.50
N MET A 224 7.83 -1.07 1.32
CA MET A 224 7.47 -2.13 2.26
C MET A 224 8.34 -2.14 3.51
N GLY A 225 7.75 -2.46 4.66
CA GLY A 225 8.46 -2.72 5.91
C GLY A 225 8.82 -4.19 6.08
N PHE A 226 9.64 -4.50 7.08
CA PHE A 226 9.96 -5.90 7.41
C PHE A 226 8.81 -6.63 8.11
N SER A 227 8.83 -7.95 8.03
CA SER A 227 7.93 -8.84 8.75
C SER A 227 8.71 -10.03 9.35
N VAL A 228 7.99 -11.01 9.89
CA VAL A 228 8.57 -12.27 10.39
C VAL A 228 9.08 -13.18 9.27
N HIS A 229 8.74 -12.92 8.01
CA HIS A 229 9.14 -13.75 6.88
C HIS A 229 10.55 -13.37 6.38
N HIS A 230 11.29 -14.39 5.93
CA HIS A 230 12.53 -14.18 5.20
C HIS A 230 12.26 -13.45 3.89
N LEU A 231 13.05 -12.42 3.63
CA LEU A 231 12.92 -11.61 2.42
C LEU A 231 13.54 -12.39 1.25
N SER A 232 12.81 -12.49 0.15
CA SER A 232 13.21 -13.25 -1.02
C SER A 232 12.94 -12.48 -2.28
N ASP A 233 13.67 -12.81 -3.35
CA ASP A 233 13.38 -12.29 -4.68
C ASP A 233 11.92 -12.58 -5.07
N HIS A 234 11.32 -11.63 -5.76
CA HIS A 234 9.98 -11.74 -6.30
C HIS A 234 9.91 -11.02 -7.65
N PRO A 235 9.17 -11.51 -8.66
CA PRO A 235 9.08 -10.85 -9.97
C PRO A 235 8.71 -9.36 -9.87
N LEU A 236 7.77 -9.03 -8.98
CA LEU A 236 7.38 -7.65 -8.70
C LEU A 236 8.52 -6.77 -8.16
N LEU A 237 9.42 -7.32 -7.33
CA LEU A 237 10.59 -6.59 -6.82
C LEU A 237 11.64 -6.39 -7.93
N LYS A 238 11.80 -7.38 -8.83
CA LYS A 238 12.73 -7.28 -9.97
C LYS A 238 12.27 -6.28 -11.01
N ASN A 239 10.95 -6.14 -11.19
CA ASN A 239 10.34 -5.18 -12.09
C ASN A 239 10.18 -3.77 -11.47
N ALA A 240 10.64 -3.56 -10.24
CA ALA A 240 10.59 -2.25 -9.60
C ALA A 240 11.94 -1.53 -9.75
N GLU A 241 11.91 -0.24 -10.10
CA GLU A 241 13.11 0.58 -10.20
C GLU A 241 13.72 0.87 -8.83
N HIS A 242 12.89 1.05 -7.80
CA HIS A 242 13.33 1.44 -6.46
C HIS A 242 12.53 0.75 -5.34
N LEU A 243 13.22 0.01 -4.47
CA LEU A 243 12.66 -0.48 -3.22
C LEU A 243 12.91 0.49 -2.07
N ILE A 244 11.84 0.92 -1.42
CA ILE A 244 11.86 1.83 -0.28
C ILE A 244 11.47 1.05 0.97
N ILE A 245 12.31 1.11 1.99
CA ILE A 245 12.12 0.41 3.26
C ILE A 245 12.03 1.46 4.37
N PRO A 246 10.88 1.57 5.07
CA PRO A 246 10.72 2.56 6.12
C PRO A 246 11.65 2.36 7.30
N SER A 247 11.92 1.13 7.73
CA SER A 247 12.66 0.84 8.96
C SER A 247 13.93 0.03 8.72
N TYR A 248 14.87 0.06 9.66
CA TYR A 248 16.05 -0.80 9.61
C TYR A 248 15.68 -2.25 9.97
N PRO A 249 16.20 -3.27 9.26
CA PRO A 249 15.89 -4.67 9.57
C PRO A 249 16.46 -5.08 10.93
N ALA A 250 15.85 -6.11 11.52
CA ALA A 250 16.55 -6.88 12.54
C ALA A 250 17.81 -7.52 11.91
N TYR A 251 18.87 -7.68 12.70
CA TYR A 251 20.15 -8.25 12.24
C TYR A 251 19.99 -9.57 11.45
N ARG A 252 19.03 -10.40 11.83
CA ARG A 252 18.73 -11.69 11.18
C ARG A 252 18.21 -11.56 9.74
N SER A 253 17.57 -10.44 9.41
CA SER A 253 16.98 -10.18 8.09
C SER A 253 17.91 -9.37 7.17
N LEU A 254 19.05 -8.92 7.70
CA LEU A 254 20.02 -8.14 6.93
C LEU A 254 20.64 -8.93 5.77
N PRO A 255 21.03 -10.22 5.91
CA PRO A 255 21.53 -11.01 4.77
C PRO A 255 20.52 -11.12 3.61
N ASP A 256 19.23 -11.22 3.94
CA ASP A 256 18.16 -11.33 2.95
C ASP A 256 18.08 -10.05 2.10
N LEU A 257 18.21 -8.88 2.72
CA LEU A 257 18.22 -7.57 2.05
C LEU A 257 19.30 -7.48 0.97
N PHE A 258 20.53 -7.90 1.32
CA PHE A 258 21.66 -7.90 0.41
C PHE A 258 21.63 -9.08 -0.58
N SER A 259 20.64 -9.97 -0.49
CA SER A 259 20.48 -11.08 -1.43
C SER A 259 19.53 -10.77 -2.58
N LEU A 260 18.75 -9.68 -2.48
CA LEU A 260 17.82 -9.24 -3.51
C LEU A 260 18.52 -8.81 -4.81
N GLN A 261 17.89 -9.10 -5.95
CA GLN A 261 18.30 -8.69 -7.29
C GLN A 261 17.73 -7.31 -7.68
N ILE A 262 17.72 -6.36 -6.74
CA ILE A 262 17.23 -5.01 -6.98
C ILE A 262 18.39 -4.03 -7.17
N GLN A 263 18.26 -3.13 -8.13
CA GLN A 263 19.32 -2.16 -8.42
C GLN A 263 19.31 -1.01 -7.42
N LYS A 264 18.15 -0.43 -7.09
CA LYS A 264 18.05 0.71 -6.18
C LYS A 264 17.26 0.35 -4.93
N MET A 265 17.86 0.60 -3.77
CA MET A 265 17.21 0.38 -2.48
C MET A 265 17.48 1.53 -1.53
N SER A 266 16.48 1.91 -0.73
CA SER A 266 16.67 2.92 0.32
C SER A 266 16.03 2.54 1.65
N ILE A 267 16.78 2.74 2.74
CA ILE A 267 16.24 2.72 4.10
C ILE A 267 16.00 4.15 4.56
N THR A 268 14.75 4.48 4.90
CA THR A 268 14.29 5.87 5.08
C THR A 268 14.05 6.28 6.53
N THR A 269 14.26 5.38 7.49
CA THR A 269 14.43 5.73 8.92
C THR A 269 15.92 5.77 9.22
N GLY A 270 16.31 6.76 10.03
CA GLY A 270 17.70 6.96 10.42
C GLY A 270 18.31 5.70 11.02
N ILE A 271 19.48 5.32 10.53
CA ILE A 271 20.34 4.31 11.13
C ILE A 271 21.36 4.99 12.05
N GLN A 272 21.82 4.23 13.04
CA GLN A 272 22.92 4.64 13.91
C GLN A 272 24.26 4.44 13.21
N VAL A 273 25.26 5.22 13.60
CA VAL A 273 26.60 5.20 12.98
C VAL A 273 27.26 3.82 13.05
N HIS A 274 27.12 3.10 14.17
CA HIS A 274 27.66 1.74 14.32
C HIS A 274 27.09 0.70 13.34
N HIS A 275 26.06 1.04 12.55
CA HIS A 275 25.57 0.18 11.46
C HIS A 275 26.29 0.41 10.12
N HIS A 276 27.05 1.49 9.92
CA HIS A 276 27.65 1.78 8.62
C HIS A 276 28.67 0.70 8.21
N GLU A 277 29.59 0.33 9.09
CA GLU A 277 30.63 -0.69 8.82
C GLU A 277 30.03 -2.03 8.39
N ILE A 278 29.00 -2.51 9.10
CA ILE A 278 28.34 -3.78 8.76
C ILE A 278 27.59 -3.69 7.42
N LEU A 279 26.98 -2.55 7.08
CA LEU A 279 26.29 -2.37 5.81
C LEU A 279 27.27 -2.38 4.63
N ILE A 280 28.42 -1.70 4.78
CA ILE A 280 29.49 -1.68 3.79
C ILE A 280 30.05 -3.10 3.61
N SER A 281 30.42 -3.76 4.71
CA SER A 281 30.93 -5.13 4.70
C SER A 281 29.97 -6.09 4.01
N LYS A 282 28.66 -6.00 4.31
CA LYS A 282 27.61 -6.87 3.72
C LYS A 282 27.39 -6.62 2.23
N LEU A 283 27.61 -5.40 1.75
CA LEU A 283 27.59 -5.11 0.32
C LEU A 283 28.76 -5.80 -0.39
N MET A 284 29.95 -5.74 0.23
CA MET A 284 31.23 -6.23 -0.30
C MET A 284 31.40 -7.76 -0.27
N GLU A 285 30.56 -8.50 0.47
CA GLU A 285 30.64 -9.98 0.59
C GLU A 285 30.60 -10.74 -0.74
N LYS A 286 30.02 -10.14 -1.79
CA LYS A 286 29.96 -10.73 -3.13
C LYS A 286 29.98 -9.65 -4.22
N PRO A 287 30.44 -9.99 -5.44
CA PRO A 287 30.37 -9.08 -6.58
C PRO A 287 28.93 -8.62 -6.85
N ARG A 288 28.80 -7.35 -7.25
CA ARG A 288 27.52 -6.71 -7.58
C ARG A 288 27.55 -6.18 -9.00
N PRO A 289 26.41 -6.18 -9.71
CA PRO A 289 26.31 -5.49 -10.99
C PRO A 289 26.60 -4.00 -10.85
N ILE A 290 27.23 -3.42 -11.88
CA ILE A 290 27.36 -1.97 -12.01
C ILE A 290 25.96 -1.33 -12.06
N GLY A 291 25.78 -0.22 -11.35
CA GLY A 291 24.51 0.49 -11.23
C GLY A 291 23.72 0.17 -9.96
N VAL A 292 24.16 -0.79 -9.13
CA VAL A 292 23.57 -1.02 -7.81
C VAL A 292 23.79 0.21 -6.92
N ARG A 293 22.72 0.72 -6.31
CA ARG A 293 22.67 1.94 -5.48
C ARG A 293 21.85 1.71 -4.22
N TYR A 294 22.52 1.65 -3.08
CA TYR A 294 21.87 1.54 -1.78
C TYR A 294 22.06 2.82 -0.97
N SER A 295 20.97 3.37 -0.46
CA SER A 295 20.97 4.63 0.31
C SER A 295 20.35 4.42 1.69
N PHE A 296 21.02 4.86 2.73
CA PHE A 296 20.57 4.69 4.12
C PHE A 296 20.49 6.06 4.77
N LEU A 297 19.29 6.46 5.20
CA LEU A 297 19.14 7.64 6.03
C LEU A 297 19.93 7.40 7.32
N THR A 298 20.77 8.35 7.73
CA THR A 298 21.59 8.23 8.95
C THR A 298 21.36 9.43 9.87
N TYR A 299 21.42 9.19 11.19
CA TYR A 299 21.26 10.26 12.18
C TYR A 299 22.49 11.16 12.30
N ALA A 300 23.67 10.65 11.92
CA ALA A 300 24.93 11.37 12.01
C ALA A 300 25.96 10.81 11.01
N LYS A 301 26.93 11.64 10.66
CA LYS A 301 28.14 11.20 9.96
C LYS A 301 29.11 10.62 10.99
N GLU A 302 29.88 9.62 10.59
CA GLU A 302 31.11 9.24 11.29
C GLU A 302 32.28 9.34 10.33
N ASP A 303 33.50 9.35 10.85
CA ASP A 303 34.69 9.39 10.03
C ASP A 303 34.90 8.02 9.36
N LEU A 304 34.61 7.93 8.06
CA LEU A 304 34.74 6.68 7.30
C LEU A 304 36.18 6.16 7.29
N SER A 305 37.19 7.00 7.52
CA SER A 305 38.60 6.58 7.60
C SER A 305 38.94 5.77 8.86
N THR A 306 38.05 5.78 9.86
CA THR A 306 38.22 5.03 11.11
C THR A 306 37.65 3.62 11.07
N LEU A 307 36.90 3.27 10.02
CA LEU A 307 36.22 1.99 9.88
C LEU A 307 37.19 0.89 9.40
N ASP A 308 37.03 -0.33 9.91
CA ASP A 308 37.80 -1.50 9.47
C ASP A 308 37.18 -2.09 8.19
N ILE A 309 37.52 -1.50 7.04
CA ILE A 309 36.95 -1.87 5.74
C ILE A 309 38.04 -2.48 4.83
N PRO A 310 37.81 -3.67 4.24
CA PRO A 310 38.77 -4.28 3.31
C PRO A 310 38.76 -3.60 1.94
N ASP A 311 39.80 -3.88 1.13
CA ASP A 311 39.86 -3.52 -0.30
C ASP A 311 39.79 -2.01 -0.61
N VAL A 312 40.27 -1.16 0.30
CA VAL A 312 40.27 0.30 0.15
C VAL A 312 41.24 0.75 -0.95
N LEU A 313 40.74 1.57 -1.88
CA LEU A 313 41.52 2.24 -2.93
C LEU A 313 41.75 3.72 -2.59
N GLU A 314 40.74 4.39 -2.04
CA GLU A 314 40.76 5.79 -1.64
C GLU A 314 39.87 5.97 -0.41
N ILE A 315 40.28 6.80 0.55
CA ILE A 315 39.54 7.00 1.79
C ILE A 315 39.71 8.42 2.34
N SER A 316 38.65 8.95 2.91
CA SER A 316 38.59 10.24 3.60
C SER A 316 37.48 10.19 4.67
N THR A 317 37.21 11.33 5.32
CA THR A 317 36.19 11.41 6.38
C THR A 317 34.77 11.08 5.91
N ASP A 318 34.39 11.52 4.71
CA ASP A 318 33.02 11.41 4.19
C ASP A 318 32.89 10.56 2.93
N TYR A 319 33.98 9.93 2.50
CA TYR A 319 34.06 9.16 1.26
C TYR A 319 35.04 8.00 1.39
N VAL A 320 34.67 6.83 0.85
CA VAL A 320 35.57 5.71 0.62
C VAL A 320 35.26 5.04 -0.72
N GLN A 321 36.32 4.64 -1.43
CA GLN A 321 36.25 3.84 -2.65
C GLN A 321 36.90 2.48 -2.41
N LEU A 322 36.16 1.42 -2.71
CA LEU A 322 36.55 0.03 -2.44
C LEU A 322 36.64 -0.76 -3.76
N ALA A 323 37.65 -1.61 -3.92
CA ALA A 323 37.78 -2.48 -5.07
C ALA A 323 36.73 -3.60 -5.03
N MET A 324 35.94 -3.76 -6.08
CA MET A 324 35.00 -4.86 -6.24
C MET A 324 35.36 -5.68 -7.48
N GLY A 325 36.35 -6.55 -7.32
CA GLY A 325 36.95 -7.29 -8.43
C GLY A 325 37.80 -6.39 -9.35
N SER A 326 37.97 -6.81 -10.61
CA SER A 326 38.82 -6.09 -11.57
C SER A 326 38.09 -4.95 -12.30
N GLU A 327 36.77 -5.04 -12.45
CA GLU A 327 35.99 -4.17 -13.35
C GLU A 327 35.11 -3.14 -12.63
N ALA A 328 34.91 -3.27 -11.32
CA ALA A 328 34.02 -2.40 -10.56
C ALA A 328 34.68 -1.89 -9.27
N VAL A 329 34.15 -0.77 -8.78
CA VAL A 329 34.45 -0.22 -7.45
C VAL A 329 33.14 0.14 -6.74
N VAL A 330 33.14 0.05 -5.43
CA VAL A 330 32.05 0.59 -4.59
C VAL A 330 32.47 1.96 -4.09
N VAL A 331 31.68 2.96 -4.40
CA VAL A 331 31.81 4.31 -3.86
C VAL A 331 30.82 4.44 -2.72
N VAL A 332 31.34 4.70 -1.52
CA VAL A 332 30.54 4.99 -0.34
C VAL A 332 30.75 6.45 0.03
N GLN A 333 29.68 7.22 0.18
CA GLN A 333 29.78 8.65 0.51
C GLN A 333 28.55 9.17 1.24
N TYR A 334 28.74 10.20 2.06
CA TYR A 334 27.62 10.94 2.63
C TYR A 334 27.09 11.99 1.65
N THR A 335 25.77 12.10 1.53
CA THR A 335 25.11 13.23 0.86
C THR A 335 24.08 13.87 1.78
N GLU A 336 23.78 15.14 1.54
CA GLU A 336 22.72 15.87 2.24
C GLU A 336 21.60 16.19 1.27
N ASP A 337 20.36 15.83 1.65
CA ASP A 337 19.14 16.10 0.90
C ASP A 337 18.03 16.51 1.88
N ASP A 338 17.36 17.63 1.67
CA ASP A 338 16.31 18.16 2.58
C ASP A 338 16.70 18.16 4.08
N ARG A 339 17.94 18.56 4.40
CA ARG A 339 18.53 18.54 5.77
C ARG A 339 18.63 17.15 6.38
N ARG A 340 18.57 16.11 5.57
CA ARG A 340 18.77 14.71 5.96
C ARG A 340 20.10 14.22 5.41
N THR A 341 20.83 13.49 6.23
CA THR A 341 22.11 12.89 5.83
C THR A 341 21.89 11.46 5.37
N TRP A 342 22.44 11.10 4.22
CA TRP A 342 22.35 9.76 3.65
C TRP A 342 23.74 9.14 3.50
N LEU A 343 23.93 7.92 3.96
CA LEU A 343 25.03 7.07 3.53
C LEU A 343 24.63 6.40 2.21
N ASN A 344 25.32 6.75 1.12
CA ASN A 344 25.08 6.15 -0.19
C ASN A 344 26.21 5.20 -0.53
N MET A 345 25.85 4.04 -1.09
CA MET A 345 26.77 3.06 -1.63
C MET A 345 26.40 2.79 -3.08
N GLU A 346 27.31 3.06 -4.01
CA GLU A 346 27.09 2.88 -5.44
C GLU A 346 28.18 2.03 -6.07
N VAL A 347 27.78 1.04 -6.86
CA VAL A 347 28.69 0.18 -7.63
C VAL A 347 28.89 0.80 -9.01
N VAL A 348 30.10 1.27 -9.30
CA VAL A 348 30.44 1.93 -10.58
C VAL A 348 31.55 1.18 -11.31
N ALA A 349 31.66 1.41 -12.63
CA ALA A 349 32.77 0.89 -13.42
C ALA A 349 34.10 1.44 -12.91
N ARG A 350 35.11 0.56 -12.78
CA ARG A 350 36.47 0.98 -12.45
C ARG A 350 37.05 1.74 -13.64
N LYS A 351 37.42 3.00 -13.43
CA LYS A 351 38.18 3.76 -14.42
C LYS A 351 39.59 3.17 -14.48
N ILE A 352 39.97 2.64 -15.64
CA ILE A 352 41.29 2.05 -15.92
C ILE A 352 42.29 3.17 -16.17
#